data_AF-A0A365T9G3-F1
#
_entry.id   AF-A0A365T9G3-F1
#
_cell.length_a   1.000
_cell.length_b   1.000
_cell.length_c   1.000
_cell.angle_alpha   90.00
_cell.angle_beta   90.00
_cell.angle_gamma   90.00
#
_symmetry.space_group_name_H-M   'P 1'
#
loop_
_entity.id
_entity.type
_entity.pdbx_description
1 polymer ?
#
loop_
_entity_poly.entity_id
_entity_poly.type
_entity_poly.pdbx_seq_one_letter_code
_entity_poly.pdbx_strand_id
1 'polypeptide(L)'
;MDVRNHPDAPDREALQEIVVEPVTREEIRSRRADGEVLVEDEIREREDLNVVAQLSGRPDASESENIGVALYRLVQLFGTPQFPEYEAGGDISWRTDDTFKYLLRATHRGDRTEIPDEWLMTVYDTHVRLGASVAEWRDEDASFTADAKLALTTFALAQRLAVDPVECVWEEILY
;
A
#
# COMPACT_ATOMS: atom_id res chain seq x y z
N MET A 1 3.96 -16.24 -5.86
CA MET A 1 5.35 -15.86 -6.16
C MET A 1 5.69 -14.56 -5.44
N ASP A 2 6.92 -14.33 -4.97
CA ASP A 2 7.29 -13.00 -4.42
C ASP A 2 7.21 -11.95 -5.53
N VAL A 3 6.50 -10.83 -5.30
CA VAL A 3 6.29 -9.78 -6.31
C VAL A 3 7.60 -9.20 -6.86
N ARG A 4 8.70 -9.19 -6.07
CA ARG A 4 10.03 -8.75 -6.55
C ARG A 4 10.62 -9.64 -7.63
N ASN A 5 10.16 -10.89 -7.68
CA ASN A 5 10.62 -11.90 -8.64
C ASN A 5 9.60 -12.10 -9.78
N HIS A 6 8.50 -11.34 -9.78
CA HIS A 6 7.48 -11.45 -10.82
C HIS A 6 8.00 -10.82 -12.13
N PRO A 7 7.93 -11.51 -13.28
CA PRO A 7 8.50 -11.03 -14.54
C PRO A 7 7.88 -9.72 -15.03
N ASP A 8 6.60 -9.51 -14.73
CA ASP A 8 5.85 -8.31 -15.13
C ASP A 8 5.78 -7.23 -14.03
N ALA A 9 6.42 -7.44 -12.88
CA ALA A 9 6.52 -6.39 -11.87
C ALA A 9 7.52 -5.31 -12.32
N PRO A 10 7.27 -4.03 -12.00
CA PRO A 10 8.22 -2.97 -12.32
C PRO A 10 9.55 -3.18 -11.60
N ASP A 11 10.63 -2.77 -12.23
CA ASP A 11 11.93 -2.71 -11.59
C ASP A 11 11.97 -1.61 -10.51
N ARG A 12 12.99 -1.69 -9.64
CA ARG A 12 13.13 -0.74 -8.52
C ARG A 12 13.32 0.69 -9.00
N GLU A 13 13.97 0.89 -10.13
CA GLU A 13 14.23 2.22 -10.71
C GLU A 13 12.93 2.88 -11.16
N ALA A 14 12.04 2.15 -11.84
CA ALA A 14 10.70 2.65 -12.19
C ALA A 14 9.91 3.15 -10.99
N LEU A 15 10.01 2.45 -9.85
CA LEU A 15 9.29 2.82 -8.65
C LEU A 15 9.81 4.13 -8.01
N GLN A 16 11.00 4.62 -8.37
CA GLN A 16 11.54 5.88 -7.82
C GLN A 16 10.87 7.13 -8.39
N GLU A 17 10.22 6.99 -9.55
CA GLU A 17 9.48 8.08 -10.20
C GLU A 17 8.07 8.27 -9.61
N ILE A 18 7.64 7.38 -8.70
CA ILE A 18 6.33 7.43 -8.05
C ILE A 18 6.46 8.12 -6.70
N VAL A 19 5.68 9.18 -6.52
CA VAL A 19 5.50 9.84 -5.24
C VAL A 19 4.23 9.34 -4.58
N VAL A 20 4.29 9.09 -3.27
CA VAL A 20 3.18 8.53 -2.51
C VAL A 20 2.85 9.46 -1.36
N GLU A 21 1.59 9.86 -1.28
CA GLU A 21 1.08 10.78 -0.26
C GLU A 21 -0.18 10.20 0.40
N PRO A 22 -0.37 10.38 1.72
CA PRO A 22 -1.58 9.90 2.37
C PRO A 22 -2.79 10.74 1.96
N VAL A 23 -3.92 10.08 1.69
CA VAL A 23 -5.21 10.77 1.50
C VAL A 23 -5.68 11.28 2.86
N THR A 24 -6.08 12.55 2.92
CA THR A 24 -6.41 13.18 4.21
C THR A 24 -7.68 12.62 4.83
N ARG A 25 -7.79 12.73 6.17
CA ARG A 25 -9.00 12.32 6.90
C ARG A 25 -10.21 13.13 6.44
N GLU A 26 -10.00 14.41 6.17
CA GLU A 26 -11.01 15.34 5.68
C GLU A 26 -11.54 14.91 4.31
N GLU A 27 -10.66 14.50 3.40
CA GLU A 27 -11.04 14.01 2.08
C GLU A 27 -11.87 12.72 2.18
N ILE A 28 -11.41 11.73 2.95
CA ILE A 28 -12.15 10.47 3.17
C ILE A 28 -13.55 10.74 3.72
N ARG A 29 -13.66 11.63 4.71
CA ARG A 29 -14.94 12.02 5.32
C ARG A 29 -15.85 12.73 4.34
N SER A 30 -15.31 13.63 3.52
CA SER A 30 -16.07 14.35 2.49
C SER A 30 -16.65 13.37 1.47
N ARG A 31 -15.81 12.50 0.89
CA ARG A 31 -16.21 11.48 -0.09
C ARG A 31 -17.36 10.61 0.44
N ARG A 32 -17.22 10.11 1.68
CA ARG A 32 -18.27 9.32 2.34
C ARG A 32 -19.55 10.13 2.61
N ALA A 33 -19.43 11.41 2.96
CA ALA A 33 -20.59 12.27 3.18
C ALA A 33 -21.35 12.57 1.89
N ASP A 34 -20.64 12.58 0.75
CA ASP A 34 -21.21 12.70 -0.59
C ASP A 34 -21.85 11.40 -1.09
N GLY A 35 -21.78 10.32 -0.29
CA GLY A 35 -22.37 9.02 -0.58
C GLY A 35 -21.43 8.07 -1.34
N GLU A 36 -20.19 8.48 -1.62
CA GLU A 36 -19.22 7.65 -2.30
C GLU A 36 -18.68 6.54 -1.38
N VAL A 37 -18.46 5.38 -1.97
CA VAL A 37 -17.89 4.19 -1.34
C VAL A 37 -16.51 3.96 -1.93
N LEU A 38 -15.54 3.59 -1.09
CA LEU A 38 -14.22 3.19 -1.56
C LEU A 38 -14.30 1.71 -1.95
N VAL A 39 -14.16 1.41 -3.23
CA VAL A 39 -14.05 0.04 -3.74
C VAL A 39 -12.59 -0.32 -3.96
N GLU A 40 -12.26 -1.59 -3.84
CA GLU A 40 -10.88 -2.08 -3.86
C GLU A 40 -10.73 -3.36 -4.69
N ASP A 41 -9.67 -3.43 -5.48
CA ASP A 41 -9.19 -4.65 -6.16
C ASP A 41 -8.04 -5.25 -5.33
N GLU A 42 -8.34 -6.26 -4.51
CA GLU A 42 -7.34 -6.92 -3.64
C GLU A 42 -6.38 -7.78 -4.46
N ILE A 43 -5.12 -7.32 -4.54
CA ILE A 43 -4.11 -7.88 -5.45
C ILE A 43 -3.70 -9.30 -5.05
N ARG A 44 -3.82 -9.64 -3.77
CA ARG A 44 -3.47 -10.98 -3.27
C ARG A 44 -4.51 -12.05 -3.53
N GLU A 45 -5.77 -11.65 -3.67
CA GLU A 45 -6.87 -12.56 -3.98
C GLU A 45 -6.97 -12.83 -5.49
N ARG A 46 -6.22 -12.09 -6.30
CA ARG A 46 -6.14 -12.28 -7.75
C ARG A 46 -5.42 -13.57 -8.13
N GLU A 47 -6.20 -14.55 -8.58
CA GLU A 47 -5.71 -15.83 -9.08
C GLU A 47 -4.79 -15.68 -10.31
N ASP A 48 -5.01 -14.66 -11.13
CA ASP A 48 -4.24 -14.41 -12.36
C ASP A 48 -2.82 -13.88 -12.08
N LEU A 49 -2.60 -13.20 -10.95
CA LEU A 49 -1.30 -12.68 -10.55
C LEU A 49 -0.55 -13.63 -9.60
N ASN A 50 -1.27 -14.29 -8.68
CA ASN A 50 -0.70 -15.24 -7.72
C ASN A 50 0.58 -14.70 -7.03
N VAL A 51 0.50 -13.47 -6.53
CA VAL A 51 1.62 -12.74 -5.93
C VAL A 51 1.53 -12.67 -4.40
N VAL A 52 2.69 -12.66 -3.75
CA VAL A 52 2.85 -12.43 -2.31
C VAL A 52 4.01 -11.45 -2.08
N ALA A 53 3.98 -10.73 -0.97
CA ALA A 53 5.06 -9.82 -0.58
C ALA A 53 5.76 -10.39 0.67
N GLN A 54 7.03 -10.76 0.54
CA GLN A 54 7.83 -11.14 1.70
C GLN A 54 8.41 -9.87 2.34
N LEU A 55 8.35 -9.78 3.67
CA LEU A 55 8.85 -8.62 4.41
C LEU A 55 10.35 -8.74 4.73
N SER A 56 11.01 -9.87 4.41
CA SER A 56 12.45 -10.03 4.58
C SER A 56 13.27 -9.62 3.35
N GLY A 57 14.41 -8.98 3.62
CA GLY A 57 15.46 -8.73 2.63
C GLY A 57 16.39 -9.92 2.35
N ARG A 58 16.24 -11.04 3.08
CA ARG A 58 17.05 -12.26 2.89
C ARG A 58 16.24 -13.40 2.24
N PRO A 59 16.84 -14.19 1.33
CA PRO A 59 16.16 -15.26 0.56
C PRO A 59 15.82 -16.53 1.36
N ASP A 60 16.39 -16.71 2.55
CA ASP A 60 16.33 -17.92 3.41
C ASP A 60 15.33 -17.77 4.59
N ALA A 61 14.33 -16.93 4.34
CA ALA A 61 13.30 -16.33 5.17
C ALA A 61 12.49 -17.22 6.16
N SER A 62 13.11 -17.79 7.21
CA SER A 62 12.40 -18.53 8.27
C SER A 62 11.74 -17.67 9.37
N GLU A 63 11.99 -16.36 9.41
CA GLU A 63 11.43 -15.42 10.42
C GLU A 63 10.81 -14.14 9.77
N SER A 64 10.24 -14.28 8.57
CA SER A 64 10.06 -13.18 7.61
C SER A 64 8.68 -12.53 7.53
N GLU A 65 7.75 -12.91 8.42
CA GLU A 65 6.33 -12.51 8.36
C GLU A 65 5.95 -11.46 9.43
N ASN A 66 6.87 -10.63 9.91
CA ASN A 66 6.53 -9.65 10.95
C ASN A 66 5.87 -8.39 10.35
N ILE A 67 4.55 -8.43 10.21
CA ILE A 67 3.73 -7.31 9.77
C ILE A 67 3.89 -6.05 10.64
N GLY A 68 4.32 -6.19 11.89
CA GLY A 68 4.62 -5.07 12.78
C GLY A 68 5.75 -4.18 12.27
N VAL A 69 6.70 -4.75 11.50
CA VAL A 69 7.75 -3.95 10.83
C VAL A 69 7.15 -3.08 9.74
N ALA A 70 6.27 -3.65 8.91
CA ALA A 70 5.57 -2.89 7.87
C ALA A 70 4.72 -1.76 8.47
N LEU A 71 3.94 -2.07 9.51
CA LEU A 71 3.16 -1.05 10.23
C LEU A 71 4.06 0.05 10.79
N TYR A 72 5.15 -0.30 11.46
CA TYR A 72 6.09 0.67 12.00
C TYR A 72 6.65 1.60 10.91
N ARG A 73 6.99 1.06 9.73
CA ARG A 73 7.46 1.85 8.59
C ARG A 73 6.41 2.79 8.04
N LEU A 74 5.18 2.30 7.84
CA LEU A 74 4.08 3.14 7.38
C LEU A 74 3.80 4.28 8.37
N VAL A 75 3.89 4.01 9.67
CA VAL A 75 3.78 5.06 10.71
C VAL A 75 4.90 6.09 10.62
N GLN A 76 6.15 5.67 10.38
CA GLN A 76 7.27 6.60 10.21
C GLN A 76 7.11 7.50 8.98
N LEU A 77 6.57 6.97 7.89
CA LEU A 77 6.43 7.69 6.61
C LEU A 77 5.19 8.59 6.58
N PHE A 78 4.07 8.11 7.11
CA PHE A 78 2.75 8.72 6.89
C PHE A 78 1.98 9.06 8.16
N GLY A 79 2.54 8.78 9.34
CA GLY A 79 1.83 8.92 10.61
C GLY A 79 0.80 7.80 10.82
N THR A 80 -0.20 8.03 11.67
CA THR A 80 -1.23 7.02 11.94
C THR A 80 -2.19 6.83 10.75
N PRO A 81 -2.85 5.65 10.64
CA PRO A 81 -3.89 5.42 9.64
C PRO A 81 -4.94 6.53 9.55
N GLN A 82 -5.36 6.87 8.33
CA GLN A 82 -6.28 7.98 8.06
C GLN A 82 -7.75 7.58 8.23
N PHE A 83 -8.08 6.30 8.02
CA PHE A 83 -9.41 5.78 8.27
C PHE A 83 -9.78 5.88 9.77
N PRO A 84 -10.93 6.50 10.14
CA PRO A 84 -11.32 6.69 11.54
C PRO A 84 -11.40 5.39 12.34
N GLU A 85 -11.88 4.31 11.73
CA GLU A 85 -11.97 2.98 12.33
C GLU A 85 -10.60 2.43 12.78
N TYR A 86 -9.49 2.83 12.15
CA TYR A 86 -8.15 2.37 12.54
C TYR A 86 -7.43 3.37 13.47
N GLU A 87 -8.14 4.35 14.01
CA GLU A 87 -7.60 5.31 14.97
C GLU A 87 -7.08 4.60 16.24
N ALA A 88 -5.89 5.00 16.68
CA ALA A 88 -5.29 4.46 17.89
C ALA A 88 -6.15 4.77 19.12
N GLY A 89 -6.48 3.74 19.91
CA GLY A 89 -7.35 3.87 21.08
C GLY A 89 -8.85 3.86 20.77
N GLY A 90 -9.24 3.66 19.50
CA GLY A 90 -10.62 3.38 19.11
C GLY A 90 -11.09 1.98 19.54
N ASP A 91 -12.37 1.70 19.34
CA ASP A 91 -12.91 0.35 19.53
C ASP A 91 -12.30 -0.60 18.49
N ILE A 92 -11.72 -1.71 18.98
CA ILE A 92 -11.04 -2.73 18.17
C ILE A 92 -11.81 -4.06 18.12
N SER A 93 -13.00 -4.12 18.73
CA SER A 93 -13.78 -5.35 18.85
C SER A 93 -14.23 -5.96 17.53
N TRP A 94 -14.24 -5.17 16.46
CA TRP A 94 -14.61 -5.56 15.09
C TRP A 94 -13.43 -6.06 14.24
N ARG A 95 -12.18 -5.91 14.70
CA ARG A 95 -10.97 -6.32 13.95
C ARG A 95 -10.85 -7.84 13.94
N THR A 96 -11.39 -8.48 12.92
CA THR A 96 -11.29 -9.94 12.73
C THR A 96 -10.13 -10.31 11.80
N ASP A 97 -9.91 -9.51 10.75
CA ASP A 97 -9.03 -9.89 9.64
C ASP A 97 -7.90 -8.89 9.35
N ASP A 98 -8.08 -7.63 9.73
CA ASP A 98 -7.12 -6.53 9.57
C ASP A 98 -6.98 -5.66 10.83
N THR A 99 -5.82 -5.02 10.98
CA THR A 99 -5.46 -4.20 12.15
C THR A 99 -5.06 -2.77 11.81
N PHE A 100 -4.66 -2.51 10.57
CA PHE A 100 -4.43 -1.18 10.04
C PHE A 100 -4.76 -1.12 8.55
N LYS A 101 -5.10 0.09 8.09
CA LYS A 101 -5.28 0.38 6.67
C LYS A 101 -4.92 1.83 6.36
N TYR A 102 -4.06 2.02 5.38
CA TYR A 102 -3.71 3.32 4.84
C TYR A 102 -4.39 3.50 3.49
N LEU A 103 -4.89 4.70 3.21
CA LEU A 103 -5.28 5.11 1.86
C LEU A 103 -4.25 6.11 1.37
N LEU A 104 -3.61 5.77 0.25
CA LEU A 104 -2.52 6.52 -0.32
C LEU A 104 -2.87 6.91 -1.77
N ARG A 105 -2.45 8.11 -2.15
CA ARG A 105 -2.43 8.58 -3.53
C ARG A 105 -1.03 8.37 -4.07
N ALA A 106 -0.91 7.61 -5.13
CA ALA A 106 0.34 7.43 -5.86
C ALA A 106 0.29 8.29 -7.14
N THR A 107 1.34 9.08 -7.36
CA THR A 107 1.49 9.96 -8.52
C THR A 107 2.79 9.63 -9.24
N HIS A 108 2.70 9.18 -10.48
CA HIS A 108 3.84 8.94 -11.35
C HIS A 108 4.35 10.26 -11.93
N ARG A 109 5.65 10.55 -11.79
CA ARG A 109 6.27 11.80 -12.29
C ARG A 109 7.11 11.63 -13.56
N GLY A 110 7.29 10.41 -14.06
CA GLY A 110 8.00 10.14 -15.32
C GLY A 110 7.08 10.08 -16.54
N ASP A 111 7.67 10.03 -17.74
CA ASP A 111 6.97 10.02 -19.03
C ASP A 111 6.41 8.64 -19.45
N ARG A 112 5.98 7.80 -18.50
CA ARG A 112 5.49 6.45 -18.81
C ARG A 112 4.00 6.45 -19.10
N THR A 113 3.60 5.87 -20.24
CA THR A 113 2.19 5.77 -20.67
C THR A 113 1.50 4.47 -20.27
N GLU A 114 2.17 3.58 -19.54
CA GLU A 114 1.70 2.21 -19.31
C GLU A 114 0.87 2.03 -18.03
N ILE A 115 0.92 3.01 -17.12
CA ILE A 115 0.08 3.10 -15.92
C ILE A 115 -0.48 4.52 -15.83
N PRO A 116 -1.58 4.74 -15.10
CA PRO A 116 -2.12 6.09 -14.89
C PRO A 116 -1.12 7.02 -14.19
N ASP A 117 -1.19 8.31 -14.50
CA ASP A 117 -0.39 9.35 -13.84
C ASP A 117 -0.70 9.45 -12.34
N GLU A 118 -1.93 9.15 -11.94
CA GLU A 118 -2.38 9.13 -10.55
C GLU A 118 -3.34 7.96 -10.33
N TRP A 119 -3.20 7.27 -9.20
CA TRP A 119 -4.17 6.28 -8.72
C TRP A 119 -4.21 6.25 -7.19
N LEU A 120 -5.30 5.69 -6.65
CA LEU A 120 -5.40 5.40 -5.23
C LEU A 120 -5.00 3.95 -4.96
N MET A 121 -4.32 3.75 -3.84
CA MET A 121 -3.98 2.42 -3.35
C MET A 121 -4.22 2.34 -1.84
N THR A 122 -4.60 1.16 -1.38
CA THR A 122 -4.62 0.86 0.06
C THR A 122 -3.48 -0.06 0.43
N VAL A 123 -2.94 0.14 1.63
CA VAL A 123 -1.92 -0.73 2.23
C VAL A 123 -2.39 -1.11 3.62
N TYR A 124 -2.52 -2.41 3.85
CA TYR A 124 -3.14 -2.96 5.05
C TYR A 124 -2.47 -4.27 5.44
N ASP A 125 -2.86 -4.80 6.59
CA ASP A 125 -2.60 -6.18 6.93
C ASP A 125 -3.82 -7.05 6.70
N THR A 126 -3.56 -8.29 6.28
CA THR A 126 -4.57 -9.34 6.15
C THR A 126 -3.98 -10.61 6.72
N HIS A 127 -4.57 -11.12 7.80
CA HIS A 127 -4.07 -12.30 8.48
C HIS A 127 -2.56 -12.21 8.82
N VAL A 128 -2.12 -11.06 9.36
CA VAL A 128 -0.71 -10.80 9.75
C VAL A 128 0.25 -10.79 8.55
N ARG A 129 -0.26 -10.49 7.35
CA ARG A 129 0.57 -10.36 6.15
C ARG A 129 0.26 -9.07 5.42
N LEU A 130 1.23 -8.56 4.67
CA LEU A 130 1.05 -7.33 3.90
C LEU A 130 0.01 -7.57 2.78
N GLY A 131 -1.00 -6.72 2.76
CA GLY A 131 -2.02 -6.58 1.71
C GLY A 131 -1.89 -5.23 1.04
N ALA A 132 -2.24 -5.18 -0.24
CA ALA A 132 -2.45 -3.92 -0.95
C ALA A 132 -3.52 -4.10 -2.02
N SER A 133 -4.22 -3.02 -2.31
CA SER A 133 -5.25 -2.96 -3.34
C SER A 133 -5.09 -1.71 -4.19
N VAL A 134 -5.53 -1.78 -5.44
CA VAL A 134 -5.89 -0.58 -6.20
C VAL A 134 -7.27 -0.15 -5.73
N ALA A 135 -7.48 1.14 -5.50
CA ALA A 135 -8.72 1.66 -4.93
C ALA A 135 -9.34 2.74 -5.81
N GLU A 136 -10.67 2.87 -5.77
CA GLU A 136 -11.42 3.92 -6.47
C GLU A 136 -12.62 4.35 -5.62
N TRP A 137 -12.98 5.63 -5.66
CA TRP A 137 -14.25 6.11 -5.13
C TRP A 137 -15.36 5.90 -6.17
N ARG A 138 -16.50 5.38 -5.73
CA ARG A 138 -17.67 5.11 -6.59
C ARG A 138 -18.97 5.45 -5.89
N ASP A 139 -20.00 5.72 -6.68
CA ASP A 139 -21.35 5.96 -6.17
C ASP A 139 -22.02 4.71 -5.58
N GLU A 140 -21.51 3.51 -5.92
CA GLU A 140 -22.03 2.23 -5.46
C GLU A 140 -20.91 1.23 -5.14
N ASP A 141 -21.22 0.30 -4.24
CA ASP A 141 -20.34 -0.81 -3.86
C ASP A 141 -20.36 -1.89 -4.95
N ALA A 142 -19.65 -1.59 -6.05
CA ALA A 142 -19.51 -2.47 -7.20
C ALA A 142 -18.04 -2.88 -7.34
N SER A 143 -17.80 -4.19 -7.45
CA SER A 143 -16.46 -4.73 -7.66
C SER A 143 -15.85 -4.23 -8.97
N PHE A 144 -14.52 -4.14 -8.97
CA PHE A 144 -13.74 -3.86 -10.17
C PHE A 144 -12.42 -4.59 -10.12
N THR A 145 -11.76 -4.61 -11.27
CA THR A 145 -10.44 -5.21 -11.40
C THR A 145 -9.56 -4.22 -12.14
N ALA A 146 -8.46 -3.83 -11.51
CA ALA A 146 -7.49 -2.92 -12.11
C ALA A 146 -6.68 -3.65 -13.19
N ASP A 147 -6.05 -2.88 -14.07
CA ASP A 147 -5.06 -3.43 -15.00
C ASP A 147 -3.98 -4.21 -14.24
N ALA A 148 -3.57 -5.37 -14.76
CA ALA A 148 -2.60 -6.26 -14.11
C ALA A 148 -1.26 -5.56 -13.82
N LYS A 149 -0.80 -4.67 -14.70
CA LYS A 149 0.44 -3.92 -14.52
C LYS A 149 0.31 -2.89 -13.42
N LEU A 150 -0.84 -2.21 -13.33
CA LEU A 150 -1.14 -1.29 -12.23
C LEU A 150 -1.22 -2.02 -10.89
N ALA A 151 -1.87 -3.18 -10.86
CA ALA A 151 -1.95 -4.04 -9.69
C ALA A 151 -0.55 -4.49 -9.22
N LEU A 152 0.26 -5.06 -10.11
CA LEU A 152 1.64 -5.47 -9.78
C LEU A 152 2.50 -4.28 -9.33
N THR A 153 2.36 -3.12 -9.98
CA THR A 153 3.07 -1.89 -9.60
C THR A 153 2.67 -1.43 -8.20
N THR A 154 1.38 -1.45 -7.90
CA THR A 154 0.83 -1.08 -6.60
C THR A 154 1.35 -2.01 -5.50
N PHE A 155 1.37 -3.31 -5.74
CA PHE A 155 1.83 -4.28 -4.74
C PHE A 155 3.35 -4.22 -4.53
N ALA A 156 4.13 -4.03 -5.60
CA ALA A 156 5.57 -3.81 -5.51
C ALA A 156 5.90 -2.51 -4.75
N LEU A 157 5.14 -1.43 -5.00
CA LEU A 157 5.27 -0.17 -4.29
C LEU A 157 4.92 -0.31 -2.81
N ALA A 158 3.83 -1.01 -2.47
CA ALA A 158 3.45 -1.28 -1.08
C ALA A 158 4.53 -2.06 -0.33
N GLN A 159 5.08 -3.11 -0.94
CA GLN A 159 6.20 -3.85 -0.36
C GLN A 159 7.43 -2.96 -0.19
N ARG A 160 7.74 -2.11 -1.16
CA ARG A 160 8.85 -1.17 -1.07
C ARG A 160 8.68 -0.22 0.10
N LEU A 161 7.52 0.43 0.25
CA LEU A 161 7.23 1.31 1.37
C LEU A 161 7.34 0.60 2.74
N ALA A 162 6.99 -0.68 2.78
CA ALA A 162 7.03 -1.50 3.99
C ALA A 162 8.44 -2.03 4.35
N VAL A 163 9.35 -2.18 3.37
CA VAL A 163 10.62 -2.93 3.54
C VAL A 163 11.86 -2.09 3.26
N ASP A 164 11.80 -1.10 2.36
CA ASP A 164 12.97 -0.30 2.01
C ASP A 164 13.42 0.57 3.21
N PRO A 165 14.74 0.67 3.44
CA PRO A 165 15.27 1.57 4.44
C PRO A 165 14.99 3.02 4.04
N VAL A 166 14.49 3.82 4.99
CA VAL A 166 14.56 5.27 4.88
C VAL A 166 16.02 5.66 5.07
N GLU A 167 16.69 6.09 4.01
CA GLU A 167 18.01 6.70 4.12
C GLU A 167 17.84 8.09 4.71
N CYS A 168 17.98 8.22 6.04
CA CYS A 168 18.23 9.51 6.65
C CYS A 168 19.61 9.99 6.19
N VAL A 169 19.64 10.96 5.28
CA VAL A 169 20.83 11.76 5.04
C VAL A 169 21.09 12.51 6.34
N TRP A 170 22.00 12.01 7.17
CA TRP A 170 22.46 12.75 8.34
C TRP A 170 23.07 14.06 7.84
N GLU A 171 22.53 15.21 8.30
CA GLU A 171 23.32 16.44 8.27
C GLU A 171 24.58 16.16 9.08
N GLU A 172 25.76 16.40 8.47
CA GLU A 172 27.06 16.16 9.09
C GLU A 172 27.12 16.81 10.48
N ILE A 173 27.04 16.00 11.54
CA ILE A 173 27.37 16.45 12.88
C ILE A 173 28.89 16.57 12.91
N LEU A 174 29.40 17.78 12.67
CA LEU A 174 30.80 18.15 12.91
C LEU A 174 31.12 17.91 14.39
N TYR A 175 31.94 16.90 14.67
CA TYR A 175 32.58 16.69 15.97
C TYR A 175 33.70 17.71 16.22
#